data_AF-A0A139X2X8-F1
#
_entry.id   AF-A0A139X2X8-F1
#
_cell.length_a   1.000
_cell.length_b   1.000
_cell.length_c   1.000
_cell.angle_alpha   90.00
_cell.angle_beta   90.00
_cell.angle_gamma   90.00
#
_symmetry.space_group_name_H-M   'P 1'
#
loop_
_entity.id
_entity.type
_entity.pdbx_description
1 polymer ?
#
loop_
_entity_poly.entity_id
_entity_poly.type
_entity_poly.pdbx_seq_one_letter_code
_entity_poly.pdbx_strand_id
1 'polypeptide(L)'
;MQSALRIETKVLPGNKIEINLPADTNSTSVGQTIEVIVLLPEQKSAQERQSILQLLEEIHKQRPVGRSVEEINRDLQAERDAWDN
;
A
#
# COMPACT_ATOMS: atom_id res chain seq x y z
N MET A 1 -21.82 18.25 -23.71
CA MET A 1 -22.66 18.31 -22.49
C MET A 1 -22.33 17.07 -21.67
N GLN A 2 -21.75 17.23 -20.48
CA GLN A 2 -21.31 16.09 -19.67
C GLN A 2 -22.52 15.60 -18.85
N SER A 3 -23.18 14.55 -19.32
CA SER A 3 -24.29 13.92 -18.64
C SER A 3 -23.74 13.06 -17.49
N ALA A 4 -23.59 13.64 -16.30
CA ALA A 4 -23.20 12.88 -15.12
C ALA A 4 -24.42 12.13 -14.55
N LEU A 5 -24.42 10.80 -14.63
CA LEU A 5 -25.46 9.95 -14.06
C LEU A 5 -25.06 9.55 -12.64
N ARG A 6 -25.79 10.04 -11.63
CA ARG A 6 -25.62 9.63 -10.22
C ARG A 6 -26.45 8.38 -9.97
N ILE A 7 -25.80 7.25 -9.72
CA ILE A 7 -26.46 5.98 -9.42
C ILE A 7 -26.25 5.63 -7.95
N GLU A 8 -27.33 5.23 -7.27
CA GLU A 8 -27.26 4.65 -5.93
C GLU A 8 -26.98 3.15 -6.04
N THR A 9 -25.99 2.67 -5.28
CA THR A 9 -25.57 1.26 -5.31
C THR A 9 -25.63 0.63 -3.93
N LYS A 10 -25.90 -0.68 -3.88
CA LYS A 10 -25.81 -1.49 -2.67
C LYS A 10 -24.61 -2.43 -2.77
N VAL A 11 -23.89 -2.58 -1.66
CA VAL A 11 -22.83 -3.57 -1.54
C VAL A 11 -23.45 -4.86 -1.01
N LEU A 12 -23.32 -5.93 -1.76
CA LEU A 12 -23.77 -7.27 -1.40
C LEU A 12 -22.63 -8.07 -0.73
N PRO A 13 -22.96 -9.15 0.01
CA PRO A 13 -21.95 -10.03 0.60
C PRO A 13 -20.94 -10.55 -0.43
N GLY A 14 -19.67 -10.65 -0.03
CA GLY A 14 -18.58 -11.05 -0.91
C GLY A 14 -18.07 -9.93 -1.83
N ASN A 15 -18.21 -8.67 -1.41
CA ASN A 15 -17.71 -7.47 -2.12
C ASN A 15 -18.28 -7.31 -3.53
N LYS A 16 -19.54 -7.73 -3.74
CA LYS A 16 -20.24 -7.56 -5.02
C LYS A 16 -21.02 -6.24 -5.03
N ILE A 17 -21.04 -5.59 -6.18
CA ILE A 17 -21.75 -4.32 -6.40
C ILE A 17 -22.92 -4.61 -7.34
N GLU A 18 -24.14 -4.24 -6.93
CA GLU A 18 -25.34 -4.31 -7.77
C GLU A 18 -25.79 -2.89 -8.11
N ILE A 19 -25.89 -2.61 -9.41
CA ILE A 19 -26.26 -1.30 -9.95
C ILE A 19 -27.66 -1.42 -10.54
N ASN A 20 -28.61 -0.71 -9.95
CA ASN A 20 -29.97 -0.63 -10.47
C ASN A 20 -30.13 0.68 -11.26
N LEU A 21 -30.38 0.56 -12.56
CA LEU A 21 -30.64 1.72 -13.43
C LEU A 21 -32.07 2.24 -13.16
N PRO A 22 -32.26 3.56 -13.03
CA PRO A 22 -33.58 4.12 -12.76
C PRO A 22 -34.44 4.09 -14.04
N ALA A 23 -35.73 3.78 -13.90
CA ALA A 23 -36.63 3.47 -15.02
C ALA A 23 -36.88 4.65 -15.98
N ASP A 24 -36.55 5.87 -15.56
CA ASP A 24 -36.67 7.13 -16.28
C ASP A 24 -35.47 7.46 -17.18
N THR A 25 -34.37 6.69 -17.07
CA THR A 25 -33.29 6.78 -18.05
C THR A 25 -33.72 6.08 -19.34
N ASN A 26 -33.84 6.82 -20.45
CA ASN A 26 -34.13 6.29 -21.80
C ASN A 26 -33.04 5.32 -22.34
N SER A 27 -32.14 4.84 -21.49
CA SER A 27 -31.14 3.79 -21.72
C SER A 27 -31.74 2.38 -21.60
N THR A 28 -33.03 2.25 -21.28
CA THR A 28 -33.78 0.98 -21.16
C THR A 28 -34.06 0.29 -22.51
N SER A 29 -33.25 0.54 -23.55
CA SER A 29 -33.30 -0.31 -24.74
C SER A 29 -32.30 -1.43 -24.59
N VAL A 30 -32.82 -2.65 -24.45
CA VAL A 30 -32.05 -3.89 -24.46
C VAL A 30 -31.13 -3.88 -25.69
N GLY A 31 -29.81 -3.94 -25.47
CA GLY A 31 -28.81 -3.94 -26.55
C GLY A 31 -28.01 -2.64 -26.70
N GLN A 32 -28.25 -1.61 -25.90
CA GLN A 32 -27.35 -0.45 -25.85
C GLN A 32 -26.08 -0.74 -25.04
N THR A 33 -24.93 -0.43 -25.65
CA THR A 33 -23.65 -0.41 -24.95
C THR A 33 -23.56 0.83 -24.07
N ILE A 34 -23.35 0.63 -22.78
CA ILE A 34 -23.10 1.71 -21.83
C ILE A 34 -21.64 1.66 -21.35
N GLU A 35 -21.05 2.83 -21.17
CA GLU A 35 -19.72 2.97 -20.58
C GLU A 35 -19.86 3.19 -19.06
N VAL A 36 -19.20 2.33 -18.28
CA VAL A 36 -19.21 2.42 -16.81
C VAL A 36 -17.79 2.74 -16.34
N ILE A 37 -17.63 3.91 -15.73
CA ILE A 37 -16.34 4.35 -15.19
C ILE A 37 -16.42 4.23 -13.67
N VAL A 38 -15.62 3.33 -13.09
CA VAL A 38 -15.49 3.16 -11.64
C VAL A 38 -14.23 3.87 -11.16
N LEU A 39 -14.39 4.97 -10.45
CA LEU A 39 -13.30 5.69 -9.80
C LEU A 39 -13.16 5.17 -8.36
N LEU A 40 -12.17 4.32 -8.13
CA LEU A 40 -11.81 3.90 -6.79
C LEU A 40 -10.94 5.00 -6.16
N PRO A 41 -11.21 5.40 -4.90
CA PRO A 41 -10.26 6.24 -4.19
C PRO A 41 -8.93 5.50 -4.10
N GLU A 42 -7.81 6.22 -4.24
CA GLU A 42 -6.52 5.65 -3.85
C GLU A 42 -6.64 5.19 -2.39
N GLN A 43 -6.67 3.87 -2.18
CA GLN A 43 -6.27 3.32 -0.91
C GLN A 43 -4.80 3.70 -0.78
N LYS A 44 -4.55 4.81 -0.09
CA LYS A 44 -3.26 5.03 0.53
C LYS A 44 -3.08 3.80 1.41
N SER A 45 -2.34 2.80 0.93
CA SER A 45 -1.71 1.88 1.82
C SER A 45 -0.90 2.78 2.73
N ALA A 46 -1.40 3.01 3.93
CA ALA A 46 -0.55 3.40 5.02
C ALA A 46 0.35 2.17 5.25
N GLN A 47 1.30 1.93 4.35
CA GLN A 47 2.62 1.59 4.82
C GLN A 47 3.00 2.81 5.64
N GLU A 48 2.62 2.76 6.93
CA GLU A 48 3.24 3.59 7.95
C GLU A 48 4.72 3.46 7.65
N ARG A 49 5.30 4.53 7.09
CA ARG A 49 6.74 4.58 6.90
C ARG A 49 7.28 4.43 8.31
N GLN A 50 7.76 3.23 8.65
CA GLN A 50 8.30 2.98 9.97
C GLN A 50 9.33 4.07 10.20
N SER A 51 9.10 4.87 11.24
CA SER A 51 10.01 5.95 11.55
C SER A 51 11.38 5.34 11.76
N ILE A 52 12.41 5.89 11.13
CA ILE A 52 13.79 5.43 11.33
C ILE A 52 14.12 5.35 12.83
N LEU A 53 13.54 6.25 13.64
CA LEU A 53 13.66 6.21 15.10
C LEU A 53 13.05 4.96 15.74
N GLN A 54 11.87 4.52 15.28
CA GLN A 54 11.22 3.29 15.77
C GLN A 54 12.05 2.05 15.40
N LEU A 55 12.61 2.02 14.18
CA LEU A 55 13.48 0.94 13.75
C LEU A 55 14.77 0.87 14.59
N LEU A 56 15.39 2.03 14.86
CA LEU A 56 16.60 2.11 15.69
C LEU A 56 16.31 1.68 17.15
N GLU A 57 15.18 2.07 17.71
CA GLU A 57 14.75 1.61 19.04
C GLU A 57 14.56 0.09 19.08
N GLU A 58 13.97 -0.50 18.05
CA GLU A 58 13.78 -1.95 17.97
C GLU A 58 15.13 -2.69 17.90
N ILE A 59 16.06 -2.19 17.10
CA ILE A 59 17.43 -2.73 17.00
C ILE A 59 18.14 -2.66 18.36
N HIS A 60 18.04 -1.52 19.06
CA HIS A 60 18.63 -1.36 20.40
C HIS A 60 18.00 -2.29 21.44
N LYS A 61 16.68 -2.53 21.38
CA LYS A 61 16.00 -3.51 22.25
C LYS A 61 16.50 -4.93 22.01
N GLN A 62 16.73 -5.31 20.76
CA GLN A 62 17.22 -6.65 20.40
C GLN A 62 18.71 -6.85 20.71
N ARG A 63 19.50 -5.77 20.75
CA ARG A 63 20.93 -5.79 21.07
C ARG A 63 21.26 -4.79 22.19
N PRO A 64 20.96 -5.12 23.46
CA PRO A 64 21.13 -4.20 24.58
C PRO A 64 22.61 -3.92 24.91
N VAL A 65 23.51 -4.80 24.50
CA VAL A 65 24.96 -4.62 24.63
C VAL A 65 25.50 -4.36 23.23
N GLY A 66 26.06 -3.16 23.01
CA GLY A 66 26.76 -2.83 21.78
C GLY A 66 28.00 -3.72 21.59
N ARG A 67 28.61 -3.65 20.40
CA ARG A 67 29.86 -4.39 20.13
C ARG A 67 30.98 -3.91 21.05
N SER A 68 31.83 -4.82 21.50
CA SER A 68 33.01 -4.45 22.28
C SER A 68 34.06 -3.79 21.38
N VAL A 69 34.94 -2.98 21.97
CA VAL A 69 36.05 -2.33 21.23
C VAL A 69 36.95 -3.38 20.59
N GLU A 70 37.16 -4.51 21.27
CA GLU A 70 37.97 -5.63 20.80
C GLU A 70 37.35 -6.32 19.58
N GLU A 71 36.02 -6.46 19.54
CA GLU A 71 35.31 -7.02 18.39
C GLU A 71 35.39 -6.09 17.18
N ILE A 72 35.25 -4.78 17.40
CA ILE A 72 35.38 -3.78 16.33
C ILE A 72 36.81 -3.79 15.77
N ASN A 73 37.82 -3.81 16.64
CA ASN A 73 39.22 -3.87 16.22
C ASN A 73 39.55 -5.15 15.43
N ARG A 74 38.94 -6.29 15.79
CA ARG A 74 39.13 -7.55 15.08
C ARG A 74 38.59 -7.49 13.65
N ASP A 75 37.40 -6.93 13.46
CA ASP A 75 36.80 -6.77 12.14
C ASP A 75 37.60 -5.80 11.27
N LEU A 76 38.04 -4.68 11.84
CA LEU A 76 38.88 -3.71 11.14
C LEU A 76 40.22 -4.33 10.71
N GLN A 77 40.82 -5.19 11.53
CA GLN A 77 42.04 -5.89 11.15
C GLN A 77 41.77 -6.89 10.02
N ALA A 78 40.69 -7.68 10.11
CA ALA A 78 40.30 -8.62 9.05
C ALA A 78 40.01 -7.91 7.71
N GLU A 79 39.40 -6.72 7.73
CA GLU A 79 39.17 -5.91 6.53
C GLU A 79 40.49 -5.45 5.90
N ARG A 80 41.45 -4.99 6.72
CA ARG A 80 42.79 -4.59 6.25
C ARG A 80 43.55 -5.77 5.64
N ASP A 81 43.56 -6.91 6.33
CA ASP A 81 44.24 -8.12 5.86
C ASP A 81 43.64 -8.64 4.54
N ALA A 82 42.36 -8.40 4.29
CA ALA A 82 41.68 -8.76 3.04
C ALA A 82 42.00 -7.81 1.86
N TRP A 83 42.48 -6.58 2.13
CA TRP A 83 42.88 -5.63 1.08
C TRP A 83 44.36 -5.75 0.72
N ASP A 84 45.19 -6.27 1.63
CA ASP A 84 46.62 -6.49 1.43
C ASP A 84 46.93 -7.82 0.66
N ASN A 85 45.89 -8.54 0.20
CA ASN A 85 45.95 -9.79 -0.59
C ASN A 85 45.35 -9.60 -1.98
#